data_AF-A0A4Q6AJ74-F1
#
_entry.id   AF-A0A4Q6AJ74-F1
#
_cell.length_a   1.000
_cell.length_b   1.000
_cell.length_c   1.000
_cell.angle_alpha   90.00
_cell.angle_beta   90.00
_cell.angle_gamma   90.00
#
_symmetry.space_group_name_H-M   'P 1'
#
loop_
_entity.id
_entity.type
_entity.pdbx_description
1 polymer ?
#
loop_
_entity_poly.entity_id
_entity_poly.type
_entity_poly.pdbx_seq_one_letter_code
_entity_poly.pdbx_strand_id
1 'polypeptide(L)' 'MDKVNLLQKFDLVTEYWSPKIVGELNGQQVKLAKFLGEFIWHHHEAEDEAFFVLKGSFRM' A
#
# COMPACT_ATOMS: atom_id res chain seq x y z
N MET A 1 3.21 2.35 -22.22
CA MET A 1 3.10 1.84 -20.86
C MET A 1 1.66 1.96 -20.45
N ASP A 2 1.04 0.86 -20.05
CA ASP A 2 -0.39 0.87 -19.72
C ASP A 2 -0.63 1.48 -18.35
N LYS A 3 -1.72 2.23 -18.22
CA LYS A 3 -2.09 2.87 -16.95
C LYS A 3 -2.51 1.79 -15.95
N VAL A 4 -2.00 1.90 -14.71
CA VAL A 4 -2.48 1.07 -13.61
C VAL A 4 -3.69 1.74 -12.96
N ASN A 5 -4.85 1.09 -13.03
CA ASN A 5 -6.05 1.52 -12.31
C ASN A 5 -6.02 0.95 -10.89
N LEU A 6 -5.71 1.80 -9.91
CA LEU A 6 -5.56 1.37 -8.51
C LEU A 6 -6.84 0.77 -7.93
N LEU A 7 -8.02 1.31 -8.28
CA LEU A 7 -9.30 0.79 -7.77
C LEU A 7 -9.55 -0.63 -8.28
N GLN A 8 -9.36 -0.86 -9.58
CA GLN A 8 -9.52 -2.20 -10.17
C GLN A 8 -8.50 -3.20 -9.62
N LYS A 9 -7.26 -2.77 -9.35
CA LYS A 9 -6.26 -3.64 -8.73
C LYS A 9 -6.60 -3.95 -7.27
N PHE A 10 -7.21 -3.02 -6.54
CA PHE A 10 -7.65 -3.25 -5.16
C PHE A 10 -8.76 -4.30 -5.04
N ASP A 11 -9.57 -4.51 -6.08
CA ASP A 11 -10.58 -5.58 -6.11
C ASP A 11 -9.94 -6.98 -6.05
N LEU A 12 -8.67 -7.10 -6.47
CA LEU A 12 -7.90 -8.35 -6.43
C LEU A 12 -7.20 -8.58 -5.09
N VAL A 13 -7.09 -7.56 -4.24
CA VAL A 13 -6.45 -7.64 -2.92
C VAL A 13 -7.52 -7.95 -1.88
N THR A 14 -7.61 -9.19 -1.40
CA THR A 14 -8.65 -9.60 -0.43
C THR A 14 -8.14 -9.66 1.01
N GLU A 15 -6.86 -9.93 1.19
CA GLU A 15 -6.19 -10.06 2.49
C GLU A 15 -5.92 -8.69 3.15
N TYR A 16 -6.03 -8.65 4.48
CA TYR A 16 -5.57 -7.51 5.28
C TYR A 16 -4.09 -7.67 5.62
N TRP A 17 -3.39 -6.54 5.77
CA TRP A 17 -1.96 -6.50 6.14
C TRP A 17 -1.03 -7.30 5.20
N SER A 18 -1.43 -7.43 3.93
CA SER A 18 -0.70 -8.17 2.89
C SER A 18 -0.43 -7.25 1.69
N PRO A 19 0.62 -6.39 1.76
CA PRO A 19 0.93 -5.45 0.69
C PRO A 19 1.27 -6.17 -0.62
N LYS A 20 0.65 -5.77 -1.73
CA LYS A 20 0.94 -6.29 -3.07
C LYS A 20 1.58 -5.19 -3.92
N ILE A 21 2.72 -5.49 -4.55
CA ILE A 21 3.41 -4.56 -5.46
C ILE A 21 2.60 -4.47 -6.76
N VAL A 22 2.27 -3.25 -7.18
CA VAL A 22 1.50 -2.98 -8.41
C VAL A 22 2.25 -2.12 -9.42
N GLY A 23 3.45 -1.68 -9.07
CA GLY A 23 4.32 -0.93 -9.95
C GLY A 23 5.66 -0.61 -9.30
N GLU A 24 6.62 -0.25 -10.13
CA GLU A 24 7.95 0.17 -9.73
C GLU A 24 8.33 1.41 -10.53
N LEU A 25 9.01 2.36 -9.87
CA LEU A 25 9.47 3.59 -10.49
C LEU A 25 10.68 4.11 -9.71
N ASN A 26 11.78 4.41 -10.40
CA ASN A 26 12.97 5.04 -9.80
C ASN A 26 13.51 4.33 -8.53
N GLY A 27 13.35 3.00 -8.45
CA GLY A 27 13.76 2.20 -7.30
C GLY A 27 12.74 2.13 -6.15
N GLN A 28 11.61 2.82 -6.25
CA GLN A 28 10.50 2.69 -5.31
C GLN A 28 9.47 1.67 -5.82
N GLN A 29 8.78 1.04 -4.86
CA GLN A 29 7.64 0.18 -5.12
C GLN A 29 6.34 0.91 -4.76
N VAL A 30 5.34 0.81 -5.64
CA VAL A 30 3.97 1.21 -5.31
C VAL A 30 3.23 -0.04 -4.86
N LYS A 31 2.74 -0.02 -3.62
CA LYS A 31 2.06 -1.15 -2.98
C LYS A 31 0.60 -0.83 -2.71
N LEU A 32 -0.26 -1.84 -2.84
CA LEU A 32 -1.65 -1.79 -2.38
C LEU A 32 -1.80 -2.67 -1.14
N ALA A 33 -2.39 -2.13 -0.07
CA ALA A 33 -2.65 -2.84 1.16
C ALA A 33 -4.02 -2.45 1.75
N LYS A 34 -4.68 -3.41 2.39
CA LYS A 34 -5.89 -3.18 3.19
C LYS A 34 -5.53 -3.27 4.67
N PHE A 35 -5.90 -2.26 5.45
CA PHE A 35 -5.66 -2.22 6.88
C PHE A 35 -6.93 -2.57 7.64
N LEU A 36 -6.78 -3.28 8.76
CA LEU A 36 -7.88 -3.58 9.67
C LEU A 36 -7.36 -3.74 11.10
N GLY A 37 -7.93 -2.98 12.02
CA GLY A 37 -7.48 -2.97 13.41
C GLY A 37 -6.09 -2.35 13.56
N GLU A 38 -5.39 -2.79 14.59
CA GLU A 38 -4.07 -2.28 14.96
C GLU A 38 -2.95 -3.04 14.22
N PHE A 39 -1.85 -2.33 13.99
CA PHE A 39 -0.60 -2.93 13.54
C PHE A 39 0.47 -2.72 14.61
N ILE A 40 1.50 -3.55 14.58
CA ILE A 40 2.62 -3.42 15.51
C ILE A 40 3.43 -2.16 15.20
N TRP A 41 4.01 -1.57 16.24
CA TRP A 41 5.04 -0.55 16.09
C TRP A 41 6.25 -1.14 15.38
N HIS A 42 6.72 -0.45 14.34
CA HIS A 42 7.91 -0.81 13.58
C HIS A 42 8.55 0.46 13.00
N HIS A 43 9.78 0.31 12.52
CA HIS A 43 10.58 1.39 11.97
C HIS A 43 11.37 0.90 10.75
N HIS A 44 11.52 1.78 9.76
CA HIS A 44 12.37 1.59 8.60
C HIS A 44 13.62 2.44 8.76
N GLU A 45 14.79 1.80 8.90
CA GLU A 45 16.06 2.49 9.17
C GLU A 45 16.55 3.39 8.03
N ALA A 46 16.20 3.05 6.79
CA ALA A 46 16.83 3.61 5.59
C ALA A 46 15.86 4.26 4.61
N GLU A 47 14.56 4.26 4.89
CA GLU A 47 13.54 4.73 3.97
C GLU A 47 12.37 5.39 4.72
N ASP A 48 11.86 6.47 4.13
CA ASP A 48 10.56 6.99 4.48
C ASP A 48 9.48 6.15 3.76
N GLU A 49 8.33 5.94 4.41
CA GLU A 49 7.17 5.32 3.78
C GLU A 49 6.03 6.33 3.60
N ALA A 50 5.55 6.46 2.36
CA ALA A 50 4.45 7.34 2.02
C ALA A 50 3.12 6.58 1.98
N PHE A 51 2.11 7.10 2.68
CA PHE A 51 0.76 6.54 2.68
C PHE A 51 -0.22 7.43 1.91
N PHE A 52 -0.94 6.83 0.96
CA PHE A 52 -2.02 7.48 0.22
C PHE A 52 -3.33 6.73 0.41
N VAL A 53 -4.28 7.34 1.11
CA VAL A 53 -5.55 6.69 1.46
C VAL A 53 -6.54 6.82 0.31
N LEU A 54 -6.84 5.70 -0.35
CA LEU A 54 -7.88 5.66 -1.40
C LEU A 54 -9.30 5.56 -0.84
N LYS A 55 -9.49 4.90 0.31
CA LYS A 55 -10.79 4.71 0.95
C LYS A 55 -10.63 4.53 2.46
N GLY A 56 -11.51 5.20 3.21
CA GLY A 56 -11.51 5.16 4.67
C GLY A 56 -10.51 6.15 5.26
N SER A 57 -9.98 5.81 6.43
CA SER A 57 -8.98 6.59 7.14
C SER A 57 -8.24 5.67 8.10
N PHE A 58 -6.99 6.00 8.42
CA PHE A 58 -6.25 5.35 9.47
C PHE A 58 -5.45 6.38 10.27
N ARG A 59 -4.89 5.96 11.39
CA ARG A 59 -4.03 6.76 12.24
C ARG A 59 -2.66 6.12 12.33
N MET A 60 -1.64 6.94 12.16
CA MET A 60 -0.25 6.63 12.51
C MET A 60 0.04 7.10 13.93
#